data_AF-K9RRG5-F1
#
_entry.id   AF-K9RRG5-F1
#
_cell.length_a   1.000
_cell.length_b   1.000
_cell.length_c   1.000
_cell.angle_alpha   90.00
_cell.angle_beta   90.00
_cell.angle_gamma   90.00
#
_symmetry.space_group_name_H-M   'P 1'
#
loop_
_entity.id
_entity.type
_entity.pdbx_description
1 polymer ?
#
loop_
_entity_poly.entity_id
_entity_poly.type
_entity_poly.pdbx_seq_one_letter_code
_entity_poly.pdbx_strand_id
1 'polypeptide(L)'
;MKLSELKQLVYDQAQARTPKELKAQYPSLRSLDFRRKQAWQTALKLLSPLSKPAEPNLSYEEWRANPPPEYRELFANLDATTQAFDQHYATAQALNAELINIADELESLSSELETEAKTWPNQPPKPPKHDPAH
;
A
#
# COMPACT_ATOMS: atom_id res chain seq x y z
N MET A 1 -0.74 6.27 34.62
CA MET A 1 -1.58 7.39 35.10
C MET A 1 -2.26 7.08 36.42
N LYS A 2 -2.15 8.03 37.35
CA LYS A 2 -2.90 8.09 38.60
C LYS A 2 -4.36 8.47 38.31
N LEU A 3 -5.27 8.15 39.23
CA LEU A 3 -6.71 8.42 39.04
C LEU A 3 -7.01 9.92 38.99
N SER A 4 -6.28 10.75 39.74
CA SER A 4 -6.41 12.21 39.74
C SER A 4 -6.09 12.81 38.37
N GLU A 5 -4.97 12.42 37.77
CA GLU A 5 -4.55 12.82 36.41
C GLU A 5 -5.62 12.44 35.37
N LEU A 6 -6.19 11.23 35.51
CA LEU A 6 -7.20 10.70 34.59
C LEU A 6 -8.52 11.48 34.65
N LYS A 7 -8.94 11.87 35.85
CA LYS A 7 -10.11 12.73 36.04
C LYS A 7 -9.87 14.10 35.43
N GLN A 8 -8.70 14.69 35.70
CA GLN A 8 -8.35 16.03 35.20
C GLN A 8 -8.37 16.06 33.68
N LEU A 9 -7.71 15.11 33.01
CA LEU A 9 -7.73 15.02 31.54
C LEU A 9 -9.15 14.89 30.97
N VAL A 10 -9.98 14.02 31.55
CA VAL A 10 -11.38 13.84 31.11
C VAL A 10 -12.18 15.13 31.28
N TYR A 11 -11.98 15.85 32.38
CA TYR A 11 -12.66 17.12 32.64
C TYR A 11 -12.19 18.24 31.73
N ASP A 12 -10.88 18.41 31.55
CA ASP A 12 -10.30 19.42 30.67
C ASP A 12 -10.76 19.20 29.22
N GLN A 13 -10.76 17.95 28.76
CA GLN A 13 -11.15 17.58 27.41
C GLN A 13 -12.64 17.76 27.13
N ALA A 14 -13.49 17.47 28.12
CA ALA A 14 -14.93 17.64 28.01
C ALA A 14 -15.42 19.03 28.41
N GLN A 15 -14.52 19.92 28.86
CA GLN A 15 -14.88 21.20 29.50
C GLN A 15 -15.96 21.05 30.58
N ALA A 16 -15.90 19.95 31.34
CA ALA A 16 -16.85 19.60 32.39
C ALA A 16 -16.12 19.60 33.74
N ARG A 17 -16.82 19.93 34.82
CA ARG A 17 -16.27 19.94 36.18
C ARG A 17 -16.82 18.82 37.05
N THR A 18 -17.91 18.19 36.62
CA THR A 18 -18.59 17.13 37.38
C THR A 18 -18.96 15.94 36.50
N PRO A 19 -19.09 14.72 37.08
CA PRO A 19 -19.56 13.55 36.32
C PRO A 19 -21.00 13.72 35.81
N LYS A 20 -21.80 14.58 36.46
CA LYS A 20 -23.15 14.90 36.03
C LYS A 20 -23.14 15.71 34.73
N GLU A 21 -22.27 16.72 34.63
CA GLU A 21 -22.05 17.49 33.41
C GLU A 21 -21.54 16.60 32.27
N LEU A 22 -20.58 15.71 32.55
CA LEU A 22 -20.09 14.74 31.55
C LEU A 22 -21.22 13.89 30.96
N LYS A 23 -22.10 13.34 31.80
CA LYS A 23 -23.23 12.51 31.36
C LYS A 23 -24.35 13.31 30.67
N ALA A 24 -24.46 14.60 30.99
CA ALA A 24 -25.40 15.50 30.34
C ALA A 24 -24.95 15.84 28.92
N GLN A 25 -23.66 16.21 28.76
CA GLN A 25 -23.07 16.59 27.48
C GLN A 25 -22.84 15.39 26.55
N TYR A 26 -22.47 14.22 27.10
CA TYR A 26 -22.12 13.03 26.32
C TYR A 26 -23.01 11.85 26.70
N PRO A 27 -24.09 11.56 25.93
CA PRO A 27 -25.00 10.45 26.21
C PRO A 27 -24.31 9.09 26.30
N SER A 28 -23.24 8.88 25.54
CA SER A 28 -22.40 7.67 25.55
C SER A 28 -21.74 7.38 26.90
N LEU A 29 -21.60 8.39 27.78
CA LEU A 29 -21.00 8.26 29.10
C LEU A 29 -22.02 7.91 30.21
N ARG A 30 -23.33 7.91 29.90
CA ARG A 30 -24.39 7.73 30.92
C ARG A 30 -24.32 6.39 31.65
N SER A 31 -23.97 5.33 30.92
CA SER A 31 -23.84 3.96 31.44
C SER A 31 -22.58 3.74 32.29
N LEU A 32 -21.63 4.69 32.29
CA LEU A 32 -20.36 4.53 32.99
C LEU A 32 -20.48 4.83 34.49
N ASP A 33 -19.84 3.99 35.32
CA ASP A 33 -19.71 4.17 36.76
C ASP A 33 -18.39 4.89 37.13
N PHE A 34 -18.45 6.22 37.23
CA PHE A 34 -17.29 7.09 37.54
C PHE A 34 -16.73 6.93 38.96
N ARG A 35 -17.19 5.96 39.76
CA ARG A 35 -16.48 5.52 40.96
C ARG A 35 -15.26 4.65 40.62
N ARG A 36 -15.27 4.00 39.45
CA ARG A 36 -14.24 3.05 39.02
C ARG A 36 -13.21 3.72 38.12
N LYS A 37 -11.92 3.43 38.34
CA LYS A 37 -10.83 3.91 37.47
C LYS A 37 -11.04 3.52 36.00
N GLN A 38 -11.56 2.31 35.75
CA GLN A 38 -11.82 1.82 34.40
C GLN A 38 -12.84 2.68 33.65
N ALA A 39 -13.88 3.18 34.33
CA ALA A 39 -14.88 4.05 33.70
C ALA A 39 -14.27 5.37 33.23
N TRP A 40 -13.35 5.95 33.99
CA TRP A 40 -12.60 7.14 33.57
C TRP A 40 -11.68 6.87 32.38
N GLN A 41 -11.05 5.69 32.31
CA GLN A 41 -10.24 5.30 31.16
C GLN A 41 -11.11 5.13 29.92
N THR A 42 -12.27 4.51 30.05
CA THR A 42 -13.26 4.38 28.97
C THR A 42 -13.78 5.75 28.54
N ALA A 43 -14.08 6.65 29.47
CA ALA A 43 -14.52 8.01 29.15
C ALA A 43 -13.44 8.79 28.39
N LEU A 44 -12.17 8.71 28.82
CA LEU A 44 -11.06 9.35 28.12
C LEU A 44 -10.92 8.82 26.68
N LYS A 45 -11.06 7.49 26.50
CA LYS A 45 -11.07 6.90 25.16
C LYS A 45 -12.22 7.44 24.33
N LEU A 46 -13.44 7.50 24.86
CA LEU A 46 -14.63 7.98 24.16
C LEU A 46 -14.58 9.49 23.86
N LEU A 47 -13.86 10.27 24.66
CA LEU A 47 -13.69 11.72 24.46
C LEU A 47 -12.52 12.06 23.53
N SER A 48 -11.57 11.13 23.34
CA SER A 48 -10.40 11.27 22.46
C SER A 48 -10.80 11.85 21.10
N PRO A 49 -10.00 12.73 20.46
CA PRO A 49 -10.28 13.20 19.10
C PRO A 49 -10.52 12.08 18.09
N LEU A 50 -9.86 10.92 18.28
CA LEU A 50 -10.05 9.69 17.50
C LEU A 50 -11.41 9.00 17.72
N SER A 51 -12.08 9.31 18.82
CA SER A 51 -13.36 8.73 19.24
C SER A 51 -14.46 9.78 19.37
N LYS A 52 -14.15 11.07 19.18
CA LYS A 52 -15.15 12.07 18.85
C LYS A 52 -15.88 11.46 17.65
N PRO A 53 -17.20 11.25 17.72
CA PRO A 53 -17.91 11.01 16.49
C PRO A 53 -17.51 12.16 15.57
N ALA A 54 -17.05 11.82 14.35
CA ALA A 54 -17.15 12.74 13.24
C ALA A 54 -18.50 13.46 13.38
N GLU A 55 -18.48 14.77 13.18
CA GLU A 55 -19.65 15.63 13.38
C GLU A 55 -20.97 14.89 13.06
N PRO A 56 -21.98 15.03 13.92
CA PRO A 56 -23.17 14.20 13.81
C PRO A 56 -23.78 14.37 12.40
N ASN A 57 -23.72 13.29 11.61
CA ASN A 57 -24.37 13.04 10.31
C ASN A 57 -23.56 13.09 9.00
N LEU A 58 -22.22 13.13 9.00
CA LEU A 58 -21.50 12.89 7.72
C LEU A 58 -21.30 11.40 7.49
N SER A 59 -21.86 10.88 6.41
CA SER A 59 -21.54 9.55 5.89
C SER A 59 -20.04 9.45 5.58
N TYR A 60 -19.51 8.22 5.53
CA TYR A 60 -18.11 8.02 5.17
C TYR A 60 -17.75 8.65 3.82
N GLU A 61 -18.68 8.63 2.85
CA GLU A 61 -18.46 9.27 1.55
C GLU A 61 -18.32 10.79 1.66
N GLU A 62 -19.14 11.45 2.47
CA GLU A 62 -19.06 12.91 2.66
C GLU A 62 -17.80 13.31 3.44
N TRP A 63 -17.40 12.50 4.43
CA TRP A 63 -16.12 12.68 5.12
C TRP A 63 -14.94 12.49 4.16
N ARG A 64 -14.99 11.49 3.27
CA ARG A 64 -13.95 11.25 2.27
C ARG A 64 -13.89 12.36 1.22
N ALA A 65 -15.04 12.95 0.86
CA ALA A 65 -15.10 14.06 -0.09
C ALA A 65 -14.50 15.35 0.48
N ASN A 66 -14.59 15.57 1.80
CA ASN A 66 -14.01 16.73 2.46
C ASN A 66 -13.37 16.36 3.81
N PRO A 67 -12.22 15.66 3.79
CA PRO A 67 -11.60 15.20 5.00
C PRO A 67 -11.01 16.41 5.77
N PRO A 68 -10.96 16.33 7.12
CA PRO A 68 -10.31 17.35 7.93
C PRO A 68 -8.88 17.63 7.43
N PRO A 69 -8.37 18.86 7.57
CA PRO A 69 -7.09 19.28 7.00
C PRO A 69 -5.92 18.35 7.35
N GLU A 70 -5.89 17.85 8.58
CA GLU A 70 -4.87 16.92 9.09
C GLU A 70 -4.81 15.57 8.36
N TYR A 71 -5.88 15.16 7.68
CA TYR A 71 -5.92 13.93 6.89
C TYR A 71 -5.72 14.15 5.39
N ARG A 72 -5.91 15.38 4.89
CA ARG A 72 -5.78 15.68 3.45
C ARG A 72 -4.39 15.38 2.92
N GLU A 73 -3.35 15.80 3.64
CA GLU A 73 -1.97 15.54 3.23
C GLU A 73 -1.64 14.04 3.25
N LEU A 74 -2.17 13.30 4.22
CA LEU A 74 -1.99 11.85 4.31
C LEU A 74 -2.63 11.13 3.10
N PHE A 75 -3.87 11.50 2.75
CA PHE A 75 -4.53 10.92 1.57
C PHE A 75 -3.85 11.33 0.27
N ALA A 76 -3.46 12.60 0.12
CA ALA A 76 -2.75 13.05 -1.08
C ALA A 76 -1.41 12.30 -1.26
N ASN A 77 -0.67 12.08 -0.17
CA ASN A 77 0.57 11.31 -0.20
C ASN A 77 0.31 9.83 -0.51
N LEU A 78 -0.76 9.25 0.05
CA LEU A 78 -1.17 7.87 -0.24
C LEU A 78 -1.49 7.71 -1.72
N ASP A 79 -2.34 8.57 -2.28
CA ASP A 79 -2.74 8.53 -3.68
C ASP A 79 -1.53 8.69 -4.61
N ALA A 80 -0.63 9.64 -4.32
CA ALA A 80 0.60 9.83 -5.09
C ALA A 80 1.53 8.61 -5.02
N THR A 81 1.68 8.01 -3.83
CA THR A 81 2.52 6.83 -3.65
C THR A 81 1.94 5.61 -4.37
N THR A 82 0.62 5.39 -4.27
CA THR A 82 -0.05 4.31 -4.99
C THR A 82 0.06 4.48 -6.50
N GLN A 83 -0.12 5.70 -7.00
CA GLN A 83 0.02 5.97 -8.43
C GLN A 83 1.46 5.72 -8.93
N ALA A 84 2.48 6.13 -8.17
CA ALA A 84 3.87 5.86 -8.50
C ALA A 84 4.16 4.35 -8.49
N PHE A 85 3.64 3.61 -7.50
CA PHE A 85 3.76 2.16 -7.44
C PHE A 85 3.15 1.49 -8.67
N ASP A 86 1.93 1.87 -9.05
CA ASP A 86 1.24 1.29 -10.21
C ASP A 86 2.03 1.53 -11.52
N GLN A 87 2.62 2.72 -11.68
CA GLN A 87 3.49 3.04 -12.81
C GLN A 87 4.76 2.18 -12.84
N HIS A 88 5.42 2.01 -11.69
CA HIS A 88 6.60 1.15 -11.59
C HIS A 88 6.25 -0.30 -11.86
N TYR A 89 5.11 -0.78 -11.36
CA TYR A 89 4.65 -2.13 -11.59
C TYR A 89 4.32 -2.39 -13.06
N ALA A 90 3.63 -1.46 -13.73
CA ALA A 90 3.38 -1.54 -15.16
C ALA A 90 4.68 -1.58 -15.98
N THR A 91 5.66 -0.76 -15.61
CA THR A 91 6.99 -0.75 -16.24
C THR A 91 7.70 -2.09 -16.05
N ALA A 92 7.66 -2.66 -14.85
CA ALA A 92 8.27 -3.96 -14.55
C ALA A 92 7.60 -5.10 -15.35
N GLN A 93 6.28 -5.06 -15.52
CA GLN A 93 5.59 -6.03 -16.37
C GLN A 93 6.03 -5.93 -17.84
N ALA A 94 6.12 -4.71 -18.37
CA ALA A 94 6.57 -4.49 -19.75
C ALA A 94 7.99 -5.01 -19.96
N LEU A 95 8.92 -4.67 -19.05
CA LEU A 95 10.30 -5.15 -19.11
C LEU A 95 10.39 -6.68 -19.00
N ASN A 96 9.55 -7.29 -18.15
CA ASN A 96 9.51 -8.75 -18.04
C ASN A 96 9.00 -9.40 -19.34
N ALA A 97 8.02 -8.80 -20.02
CA ALA A 97 7.56 -9.29 -21.32
C ALA A 97 8.66 -9.18 -22.39
N GLU A 98 9.43 -8.08 -22.40
CA GLU A 98 10.58 -7.92 -23.29
C GLU A 98 11.67 -8.98 -23.01
N LEU A 99 11.97 -9.26 -21.74
CA LEU A 99 12.95 -10.29 -21.36
C LEU A 99 12.55 -11.68 -21.86
N ILE A 100 11.27 -12.03 -21.76
CA ILE A 100 10.74 -13.30 -22.27
C ILE A 100 10.90 -13.36 -23.80
N ASN A 101 10.54 -12.28 -24.51
CA ASN A 101 10.68 -12.23 -25.96
C ASN A 101 12.15 -12.38 -26.41
N ILE A 102 13.08 -11.69 -25.74
CA ILE A 102 14.52 -11.81 -26.03
C ILE A 102 15.01 -13.24 -25.77
N ALA A 103 14.54 -13.89 -24.70
CA ALA A 103 14.90 -15.28 -24.41
C ALA A 103 14.41 -16.23 -25.52
N ASP A 104 13.18 -16.05 -26.00
CA ASP A 104 12.62 -16.85 -27.11
C ASP A 104 13.39 -16.61 -28.42
N GLU A 105 13.76 -15.36 -28.73
CA GLU A 105 14.58 -15.02 -29.89
C GLU A 105 15.97 -15.66 -29.83
N LEU A 106 16.61 -15.66 -28.65
CA LEU A 106 17.91 -16.30 -28.44
C LEU A 106 17.84 -17.81 -28.61
N GLU A 107 16.78 -18.45 -28.11
CA GLU A 107 16.55 -19.89 -28.28
C GLU A 107 16.36 -20.25 -29.76
N SER A 108 15.57 -19.45 -30.50
CA SER A 108 15.39 -19.62 -31.95
C SER A 108 16.72 -19.49 -32.69
N LEU A 109 17.49 -18.43 -32.41
CA LEU A 109 18.79 -18.21 -33.04
C LEU A 109 19.78 -19.34 -32.73
N SER A 110 19.79 -19.84 -31.49
CA SER A 110 20.63 -20.98 -31.10
C SER A 110 20.25 -22.23 -31.89
N SER A 111 18.94 -22.50 -32.04
CA SER A 111 18.45 -23.64 -32.81
C SER A 111 18.81 -23.55 -34.31
N GLU A 112 18.73 -22.35 -34.88
CA GLU A 112 19.14 -22.08 -36.26
C GLU A 112 20.63 -22.33 -36.47
N LEU A 113 21.49 -21.78 -35.59
CA LEU A 113 22.94 -21.97 -35.64
C LEU A 113 23.34 -23.44 -35.46
N GLU A 114 22.67 -24.18 -34.57
CA GLU A 114 22.89 -25.62 -34.44
C GLU A 114 22.53 -26.37 -35.73
N THR A 115 21.42 -25.99 -36.36
CA THR A 115 20.96 -26.62 -37.60
C THR A 115 21.93 -26.30 -38.74
N GLU A 116 22.41 -25.07 -38.84
CA GLU A 116 23.42 -24.65 -39.80
C GLU A 116 24.74 -25.41 -39.57
N ALA A 117 25.22 -25.51 -38.33
CA ALA A 117 26.43 -26.27 -37.99
C ALA A 117 26.31 -27.76 -38.35
N LYS A 118 25.14 -28.36 -38.16
CA LYS A 118 24.85 -29.76 -38.55
C LYS A 118 24.75 -29.95 -40.07
N THR A 119 24.36 -28.91 -40.80
CA THR A 119 24.18 -28.94 -42.26
C THR A 119 25.37 -28.39 -43.04
N TRP A 120 26.36 -27.82 -42.34
CA TRP A 120 27.59 -27.32 -42.93
C TRP A 120 28.35 -28.45 -43.65
N PRO A 121 28.61 -28.33 -44.96
CA PRO A 121 29.27 -29.39 -45.69
C PRO A 121 30.75 -29.43 -45.28
N ASN A 122 31.15 -30.53 -44.66
CA ASN A 122 32.54 -30.94 -44.59
C ASN A 122 32.96 -31.42 -45.99
N GLN A 123 33.11 -30.52 -46.96
CA GLN A 123 33.64 -30.86 -48.29
C GLN A 123 35.17 -30.96 -48.17
N PRO A 124 35.77 -32.16 -48.21
CA PRO A 124 37.20 -32.23 -48.43
C PRO A 124 37.53 -31.60 -49.78
N PRO A 125 38.67 -30.89 -49.92
CA PRO A 125 39.07 -30.31 -51.19
C PRO A 125 39.07 -31.40 -52.26
N LYS A 126 38.39 -31.17 -53.39
CA LYS A 126 38.46 -32.07 -54.55
C LYS A 126 39.94 -32.21 -54.94
N PRO A 127 40.50 -33.43 -54.97
CA PRO A 127 41.88 -33.60 -55.41
C PRO A 127 42.01 -33.10 -56.85
N PRO A 128 43.14 -32.44 -57.19
CA PRO A 128 43.36 -31.93 -58.54
C PRO A 128 43.25 -33.10 -59.52
N LYS A 129 42.49 -32.89 -60.61
CA LYS A 129 42.45 -33.83 -61.73
C LYS A 129 43.86 -33.84 -62.33
N HIS A 130 44.61 -34.92 -62.11
CA HIS A 130 45.78 -35.19 -62.92
C HIS A 130 45.31 -35.62 -64.31
N ASP A 131 45.47 -34.73 -65.29
CA ASP A 131 45.44 -35.12 -66.69
C ASP A 131 46.63 -36.06 -66.93
N PRO A 132 46.41 -37.28 -67.46
CA PRO A 132 47.52 -38.12 -67.87
C PRO A 132 48.19 -37.45 -69.07
N ALA A 133 49.44 -37.02 -68.88
CA ALA A 133 50.29 -36.59 -69.97
C ALA A 133 50.46 -37.73 -70.99
N HIS A 134 50.39 -37.35 -72.27
CA HIS A 134 50.54 -38.15 -73.48
C HIS A 134 51.74 -39.10 -73.48
#